data_AF-A0A4U8S9Q9-F1
#
_entry.id   AF-A0A4U8S9Q9-F1
#
_cell.length_a   1.000
_cell.length_b   1.000
_cell.length_c   1.000
_cell.angle_alpha   90.00
_cell.angle_beta   90.00
_cell.angle_gamma   90.00
#
_symmetry.space_group_name_H-M   'P 1'
#
loop_
_entity.id
_entity.type
_entity.pdbx_description
1 polymer ?
#
loop_
_entity_poly.entity_id
_entity_poly.type
_entity_poly.pdbx_seq_one_letter_code
_entity_poly.pdbx_strand_id
1 'polypeptide(L)'
;MIQNGIKMYLLIAIMSYNLFAGGPEVHINYKEYYKQNARYLHKIWGFDYCLNYTKNMSFNALEKQWVKEKQSILESTSKESLEELKHFIDRYRAKHNLLVICLNLYDSKEYQDEVERIVKKYCKDCE
;
A
#
# COMPACT_ATOMS: atom_id res chain seq x y z
N MET A 1 -47.34 25.63 -14.55
CA MET A 1 -46.36 26.18 -13.59
C MET A 1 -45.82 25.18 -12.55
N ILE A 2 -46.35 23.95 -12.43
CA ILE A 2 -45.98 23.01 -11.35
C ILE A 2 -44.82 22.06 -11.74
N GLN A 3 -44.55 21.84 -13.03
CA GLN A 3 -43.49 20.93 -13.50
C GLN A 3 -42.05 21.41 -13.22
N ASN A 4 -41.83 22.72 -13.10
CA ASN A 4 -40.48 23.28 -12.89
C ASN A 4 -40.03 23.21 -11.42
N GLY A 5 -40.97 23.20 -10.47
CA GLY A 5 -40.66 23.10 -9.04
C GLY A 5 -40.14 21.71 -8.63
N ILE A 6 -40.71 20.65 -9.21
CA ILE A 6 -40.30 19.26 -8.91
C ILE A 6 -38.90 18.97 -9.44
N LYS A 7 -38.56 19.45 -10.65
CA LYS A 7 -37.21 19.32 -11.21
C LYS A 7 -36.16 20.09 -10.40
N MET A 8 -36.51 21.28 -9.90
CA MET A 8 -35.60 22.08 -9.07
C MET A 8 -35.38 21.44 -7.70
N TYR A 9 -36.41 20.85 -7.09
CA TYR A 9 -36.28 20.12 -5.82
C TYR A 9 -35.41 18.85 -5.97
N LEU A 10 -35.57 18.11 -7.07
CA LEU A 10 -34.73 16.96 -7.40
C LEU A 10 -33.25 17.35 -7.58
N LEU A 11 -32.97 18.47 -8.25
CA LEU A 11 -31.60 18.97 -8.40
C LEU A 11 -31.00 19.43 -7.07
N ILE A 12 -31.77 20.11 -6.22
CA ILE A 12 -31.33 20.52 -4.88
C ILE A 12 -31.08 19.30 -3.99
N ALA A 13 -31.94 18.27 -4.06
CA ALA A 13 -31.74 17.01 -3.34
C ALA A 13 -30.45 16.31 -3.78
N ILE A 14 -30.22 16.16 -5.10
CA ILE A 14 -28.99 15.54 -5.64
C ILE A 14 -27.73 16.32 -5.23
N MET A 15 -27.77 17.66 -5.28
CA MET A 15 -26.63 18.47 -4.85
C MET A 15 -26.40 18.41 -3.33
N SER A 16 -27.46 18.23 -2.52
CA SER A 16 -27.33 18.06 -1.07
C SER A 16 -26.75 16.70 -0.67
N TYR A 17 -26.99 15.63 -1.45
CA TYR A 17 -26.31 14.34 -1.25
C TYR A 17 -24.80 14.43 -1.51
N ASN A 18 -24.38 15.26 -2.47
CA ASN A 18 -22.95 15.49 -2.74
C ASN A 18 -22.27 16.42 -1.72
N LEU A 19 -23.05 17.19 -0.94
CA LEU A 19 -22.51 18.10 0.08
C LEU A 19 -22.32 17.44 1.45
N PHE A 20 -22.98 16.29 1.71
CA PHE A 20 -22.92 15.55 2.98
C PHE A 20 -22.34 14.14 2.89
N ALA A 21 -22.01 13.65 1.69
CA ALA A 21 -21.32 12.37 1.54
C ALA A 21 -19.80 12.58 1.59
N GLY A 22 -19.25 12.75 2.81
CA GLY A 22 -17.99 12.06 3.07
C GLY A 22 -18.22 10.62 2.63
N GLY A 23 -17.47 10.16 1.60
CA GLY A 23 -17.70 8.87 0.98
C GLY A 23 -17.79 7.75 2.03
N PRO A 24 -18.45 6.62 1.72
CA PRO A 24 -18.65 5.55 2.70
C PRO A 24 -17.33 5.23 3.41
N GLU A 25 -17.32 5.22 4.75
CA GLU A 25 -16.18 4.74 5.52
C GLU A 25 -15.97 3.26 5.15
N VAL A 26 -15.08 3.01 4.20
CA VAL A 26 -14.69 1.66 3.80
C VAL A 26 -13.86 1.09 4.93
N HIS A 27 -14.46 0.27 5.78
CA HIS A 27 -13.73 -0.54 6.74
C HIS A 27 -12.96 -1.64 5.99
N ILE A 28 -11.70 -1.38 5.68
CA ILE A 28 -10.80 -2.34 5.03
C ILE A 28 -10.39 -3.41 6.04
N ASN A 29 -10.60 -4.69 5.71
CA ASN A 29 -10.00 -5.80 6.43
C ASN A 29 -8.55 -5.98 5.94
N TYR A 30 -7.59 -5.37 6.65
CA TYR A 30 -6.18 -5.38 6.26
C TYR A 30 -5.53 -6.77 6.22
N LYS A 31 -6.04 -7.72 7.02
CA LYS A 31 -5.54 -9.10 7.00
C LYS A 31 -5.92 -9.78 5.69
N GLU A 32 -7.18 -9.65 5.28
CA GLU A 32 -7.66 -10.21 4.02
C GLU A 32 -7.03 -9.49 2.83
N TYR A 33 -6.94 -8.16 2.89
CA TYR A 33 -6.25 -7.35 1.90
C TYR A 33 -4.79 -7.80 1.73
N TYR A 34 -4.06 -8.03 2.83
CA TYR A 34 -2.70 -8.55 2.77
C TYR A 34 -2.65 -9.94 2.13
N LYS A 35 -3.57 -10.85 2.48
CA LYS A 35 -3.60 -12.18 1.88
C LYS A 35 -3.77 -12.14 0.36
N GLN A 36 -4.63 -11.26 -0.13
CA GLN A 36 -4.89 -11.12 -1.57
C GLN A 36 -3.77 -10.38 -2.32
N ASN A 37 -2.86 -9.69 -1.61
CA ASN A 37 -1.89 -8.79 -2.20
C ASN A 37 -0.47 -9.00 -1.68
N ALA A 38 -0.16 -10.14 -1.06
CA ALA A 38 1.07 -10.29 -0.30
C ALA A 38 2.30 -10.08 -1.20
N ARG A 39 2.31 -10.66 -2.40
CA ARG A 39 3.40 -10.48 -3.37
C ARG A 39 3.60 -9.00 -3.72
N TYR A 40 2.52 -8.31 -4.07
CA TYR A 40 2.55 -6.89 -4.40
C TYR A 40 3.06 -6.04 -3.22
N LEU A 41 2.54 -6.29 -2.02
CA LEU A 41 2.91 -5.53 -0.83
C LEU A 41 4.38 -5.73 -0.43
N HIS A 42 4.92 -6.94 -0.56
CA HIS A 42 6.35 -7.19 -0.34
C HIS A 42 7.22 -6.50 -1.39
N LYS A 43 6.80 -6.49 -2.67
CA LYS A 43 7.51 -5.75 -3.72
C LYS A 43 7.59 -4.26 -3.42
N ILE A 44 6.47 -3.64 -3.05
CA ILE A 44 6.45 -2.21 -2.73
C ILE A 44 7.24 -1.92 -1.46
N TRP A 45 7.06 -2.73 -0.42
CA TRP A 45 7.80 -2.55 0.84
C TRP A 45 9.32 -2.67 0.64
N GLY A 46 9.78 -3.65 -0.15
CA GLY A 46 11.21 -3.80 -0.42
C GLY A 46 11.77 -2.66 -1.26
N PHE A 47 11.00 -2.12 -2.21
CA PHE A 47 11.38 -0.92 -2.95
C PHE A 47 11.51 0.32 -2.03
N ASP A 48 10.51 0.56 -1.16
CA ASP A 48 10.54 1.61 -0.14
C ASP A 48 11.78 1.50 0.76
N TYR A 49 12.07 0.26 1.21
CA TYR A 49 13.23 -0.03 2.02
C TYR A 49 14.54 0.26 1.27
N CYS A 50 14.64 -0.17 0.01
CA CYS A 50 15.80 0.08 -0.84
C CYS A 50 16.07 1.58 -1.01
N LEU A 51 15.03 2.39 -1.21
CA LEU A 51 15.13 3.86 -1.33
C LEU A 51 15.38 4.58 0.00
N ASN A 52 15.30 3.87 1.13
CA ASN A 52 15.38 4.41 2.49
C ASN A 52 14.25 5.39 2.83
N TYR A 53 13.09 5.25 2.18
CA TYR A 53 11.88 6.02 2.48
C TYR A 53 11.25 5.62 3.82
N THR A 54 11.60 4.43 4.32
CA THR A 54 11.18 3.94 5.63
C THR A 54 11.73 4.75 6.83
N LYS A 55 12.76 5.59 6.64
CA LYS A 55 13.42 6.31 7.76
C LYS A 55 13.09 7.81 7.89
N ASN A 56 12.69 8.49 6.80
CA ASN A 56 12.78 9.96 6.74
C ASN A 56 11.51 10.69 6.26
N MET A 57 10.32 10.08 6.30
CA MET A 57 9.13 10.75 5.78
C MET A 57 8.43 11.61 6.85
N SER A 58 8.39 12.93 6.61
CA SER A 58 7.61 13.91 7.38
C SER A 58 6.18 13.91 6.84
N PHE A 59 5.20 13.50 7.64
CA PHE A 59 3.84 13.26 7.17
C PHE A 59 2.84 14.39 7.53
N ASN A 60 2.13 14.92 6.54
CA ASN A 60 0.95 15.78 6.63
C ASN A 60 -0.35 14.98 6.83
N ALA A 61 -1.52 15.64 6.83
CA ALA A 61 -2.80 15.02 7.18
C ALA A 61 -3.27 13.90 6.22
N LEU A 62 -3.03 14.04 4.92
CA LEU A 62 -3.30 12.96 3.95
C LEU A 62 -2.36 11.78 4.24
N GLU A 63 -1.10 12.07 4.49
CA GLU A 63 -0.10 11.07 4.81
C GLU A 63 -0.35 10.32 6.13
N LYS A 64 -1.07 10.92 7.10
CA LYS A 64 -1.49 10.20 8.33
C LYS A 64 -2.40 9.01 8.06
N GLN A 65 -3.26 9.08 7.04
CA GLN A 65 -4.10 7.97 6.65
C GLN A 65 -3.25 6.82 6.07
N TRP A 66 -2.35 7.15 5.14
CA TRP A 66 -1.40 6.20 4.55
C TRP A 66 -0.49 5.54 5.61
N VAL A 67 -0.07 6.30 6.63
CA VAL A 67 0.71 5.75 7.76
C VAL A 67 -0.10 4.71 8.55
N LYS A 68 -1.38 4.98 8.83
CA LYS A 68 -2.25 4.02 9.54
C LYS A 68 -2.48 2.75 8.71
N GLU A 69 -2.78 2.91 7.43
CA GLU A 69 -2.95 1.78 6.49
C GLU A 69 -1.68 0.94 6.42
N LYS A 70 -0.52 1.58 6.25
CA LYS A 70 0.80 0.92 6.25
C LYS A 70 1.07 0.19 7.55
N GLN A 71 0.73 0.78 8.71
CA GLN A 71 0.88 0.14 10.01
C GLN A 71 0.01 -1.12 10.12
N SER A 72 -1.27 -1.05 9.72
CA SER A 72 -2.18 -2.20 9.75
C SER A 72 -1.77 -3.31 8.78
N ILE A 73 -1.20 -2.97 7.62
CA ILE A 73 -0.60 -3.95 6.70
C ILE A 73 0.66 -4.59 7.32
N LEU A 74 1.52 -3.80 7.97
CA LEU A 74 2.72 -4.30 8.64
C LEU A 74 2.37 -5.25 9.79
N GLU A 75 1.28 -5.00 10.52
CA GLU A 75 0.77 -5.92 11.56
C GLU A 75 0.32 -7.28 10.98
N SER A 76 -0.11 -7.29 9.72
CA SER A 76 -0.49 -8.52 9.01
C SER A 76 0.69 -9.22 8.33
N THR A 77 1.83 -8.52 8.17
CA THR A 77 3.06 -9.07 7.60
C THR A 77 3.93 -9.69 8.69
N SER A 78 4.52 -10.87 8.46
CA SER A 78 5.45 -11.44 9.44
C SER A 78 6.75 -10.63 9.50
N LYS A 79 7.28 -10.43 10.72
CA LYS A 79 8.54 -9.67 10.92
C LYS A 79 9.72 -10.40 10.27
N GLU A 80 9.71 -11.72 10.34
CA GLU A 80 10.71 -12.60 9.76
C GLU A 80 10.76 -12.50 8.24
N SER A 81 9.59 -12.36 7.59
CA SER A 81 9.49 -12.13 6.15
C SER A 81 10.20 -10.83 5.74
N LEU A 82 9.92 -9.75 6.48
CA LEU A 82 10.49 -8.43 6.21
C LEU A 82 12.00 -8.39 6.45
N GLU A 83 12.50 -9.02 7.52
CA GLU A 83 13.93 -9.08 7.79
C GLU A 83 14.69 -9.92 6.74
N GLU A 84 14.12 -11.03 6.29
CA GLU A 84 14.72 -11.84 5.22
C GLU A 84 14.80 -11.06 3.89
N LEU A 85 13.73 -10.35 3.53
CA LEU A 85 13.70 -9.49 2.34
C LEU A 85 14.69 -8.33 2.45
N LYS A 86 14.80 -7.72 3.63
CA LYS A 86 15.80 -6.69 3.92
C LYS A 86 17.22 -7.20 3.74
N HIS A 87 17.54 -8.38 4.29
CA HIS A 87 18.84 -9.01 4.07
C HIS A 87 19.11 -9.32 2.60
N PHE A 88 18.09 -9.68 1.83
CA PHE A 88 18.23 -9.81 0.38
C PHE A 88 18.62 -8.48 -0.27
N ILE A 89 17.87 -7.42 -0.01
CA ILE A 89 18.08 -6.08 -0.62
C ILE A 89 19.44 -5.50 -0.24
N ASP A 90 19.86 -5.66 1.01
CA ASP A 90 21.13 -5.15 1.53
C ASP A 90 22.36 -5.73 0.79
N ARG A 91 22.24 -6.90 0.14
CA ARG A 91 23.32 -7.47 -0.71
C ARG A 91 23.54 -6.71 -2.01
N TYR A 92 22.50 -6.07 -2.54
CA TYR A 92 22.55 -5.35 -3.82
C TYR A 92 22.86 -3.87 -3.62
N ARG A 93 22.56 -3.35 -2.44
CA ARG A 93 22.83 -1.96 -2.09
C ARG A 93 24.27 -1.83 -1.62
N ALA A 94 25.17 -1.50 -2.55
CA ALA A 94 26.40 -0.79 -2.18
C ALA A 94 26.01 0.47 -1.38
N LYS A 95 26.91 1.01 -0.53
CA LYS A 95 26.68 2.09 0.47
C LYS A 95 25.78 3.30 0.10
N HIS A 96 25.36 3.47 -1.15
CA HIS A 96 24.48 4.53 -1.64
C HIS A 96 23.15 4.00 -2.22
N ASN A 97 22.04 4.65 -1.82
CA ASN A 97 20.67 4.33 -2.24
C ASN A 97 20.37 5.06 -3.55
N LEU A 98 21.07 4.69 -4.62
CA LEU A 98 20.80 5.28 -5.91
C LEU A 98 19.48 4.71 -6.45
N LEU A 99 18.56 5.60 -6.84
CA LEU A 99 17.26 5.24 -7.40
C LEU A 99 17.38 4.18 -8.51
N VAL A 100 18.38 4.34 -9.39
CA VAL A 100 18.65 3.39 -10.49
C VAL A 100 18.97 1.97 -10.01
N ILE A 101 19.67 1.81 -8.87
CA ILE A 101 19.96 0.49 -8.31
C ILE A 101 18.68 -0.15 -7.81
N CYS A 102 17.85 0.60 -7.10
CA CYS A 102 16.58 0.08 -6.56
C CYS A 102 15.57 -0.24 -7.66
N LEU A 103 15.51 0.56 -8.74
CA LEU A 103 14.66 0.27 -9.89
C LEU A 103 15.13 -0.99 -10.63
N ASN A 104 16.43 -1.09 -10.92
CA ASN A 104 17.00 -2.28 -11.56
C ASN A 104 16.78 -3.54 -10.72
N LEU A 105 16.91 -3.43 -9.39
CA LEU A 105 16.60 -4.54 -8.49
C LEU A 105 15.12 -4.87 -8.50
N TYR A 106 14.24 -3.87 -8.42
CA TYR A 106 12.79 -4.07 -8.44
C TYR A 106 12.32 -4.81 -9.69
N ASP A 107 12.89 -4.48 -10.86
CA ASP A 107 12.55 -5.13 -12.14
C ASP A 107 13.27 -6.47 -12.35
N SER A 108 14.22 -6.84 -11.49
CA SER A 108 15.05 -8.02 -11.64
C SER A 108 14.28 -9.31 -11.33
N LYS A 109 14.59 -10.38 -12.09
CA LYS A 109 14.01 -11.71 -11.86
C LYS A 109 14.34 -12.24 -10.46
N GLU A 110 15.57 -11.98 -9.99
CA GLU A 110 16.04 -12.39 -8.67
C GLU A 110 15.19 -11.78 -7.56
N TYR A 111 14.79 -10.52 -7.69
CA TYR A 111 13.91 -9.88 -6.72
C TYR A 111 12.50 -10.43 -6.76
N GLN A 112 11.94 -10.66 -7.95
CA GLN A 112 10.61 -11.28 -8.10
C GLN A 112 10.59 -12.69 -7.49
N ASP A 113 11.60 -13.51 -7.78
CA ASP A 113 11.73 -14.88 -7.27
C ASP A 113 11.92 -14.89 -5.75
N GLU A 114 12.67 -13.93 -5.19
CA GLU A 114 12.85 -13.82 -3.75
C GLU A 114 11.55 -13.44 -3.04
N VAL A 115 10.81 -12.46 -3.55
CA VAL A 115 9.51 -12.10 -3.01
C VAL A 115 8.56 -13.30 -3.04
N GLU A 116 8.51 -14.02 -4.17
CA GLU A 116 7.71 -15.23 -4.32
C GLU A 116 8.05 -16.29 -3.28
N ARG A 117 9.36 -16.55 -3.09
CA ARG A 117 9.87 -17.52 -2.12
C ARG A 117 9.51 -17.13 -0.69
N ILE A 118 9.66 -15.87 -0.34
CA ILE A 118 9.38 -15.33 1.00
C ILE A 118 7.88 -15.40 1.30
N VAL A 119 7.02 -14.94 0.38
CA VAL A 119 5.57 -15.00 0.55
C VAL A 119 5.12 -16.45 0.76
N LYS A 120 5.58 -17.39 -0.09
CA LYS A 120 5.25 -18.82 0.06
C LYS A 120 5.72 -19.42 1.39
N LYS A 121 6.87 -18.95 1.91
CA LYS A 121 7.44 -19.45 3.18
C LYS A 121 6.62 -19.01 4.39
N TYR A 122 6.19 -17.75 4.43
CA TYR A 122 5.56 -17.15 5.61
C TYR A 122 4.04 -16.98 5.52
N CYS A 123 3.45 -17.08 4.32
CA CYS A 123 2.02 -17.05 4.08
C CYS A 123 1.61 -18.04 2.99
N LYS A 124 1.28 -19.26 3.40
CA LYS A 124 0.97 -20.37 2.48
C LYS A 124 -0.35 -20.18 1.71
N ASP A 125 -1.24 -19.38 2.26
CA ASP A 125 -2.57 -19.08 1.74
C ASP A 125 -2.66 -17.69 1.08
N CYS A 126 -1.52 -17.04 0.82
CA CYS A 126 -1.49 -15.73 0.16
C CYS A 126 -1.37 -15.79 -1.38
N GLU A 127 -2.05 -14.85 -2.01
CA GLU A 127 -1.93 -14.43 -3.42
C GLU A 127 -0.85 -13.36 -3.66
#